data_AF-A0A395ILS2-F1
#
_entry.id   AF-A0A395ILS2-F1
#
_cell.length_a   1.000
_cell.length_b   1.000
_cell.length_c   1.000
_cell.angle_alpha   90.00
_cell.angle_beta   90.00
_cell.angle_gamma   90.00
#
_symmetry.space_group_name_H-M   'P 1'
#
loop_
_entity.id
_entity.type
_entity.pdbx_description
1 polymer ?
#
loop_
_entity_poly.entity_id
_entity_poly.type
_entity_poly.pdbx_seq_one_letter_code
_entity_poly.pdbx_strand_id
1 'polypeptide(L)'
;MMDDLYDEFGNFIGEAEESEEESQHGNDASAYVYDDYPEEAPEEPTGQELMDLDDEGPSNAVVLHEDKQYYPTAQQVYGEDVETMVQEEDAQPLTQPIIAPVEQKKFNIQEADLPPVHFDRSFMSDLMNYPEQIRNIAFAGHLHHGKTAFMDMLVLETHDITERLEKKNREKEG
;
A
#
# COMPACT_ATOMS: atom_id res chain seq x y z
N MET A 1 12.58 38.18 -6.62
CA MET A 1 13.57 37.10 -6.34
C MET A 1 13.47 36.75 -4.86
N MET A 2 12.35 36.13 -4.48
CA MET A 2 12.05 35.59 -3.13
C MET A 2 11.12 34.36 -3.28
N ASP A 3 10.39 34.24 -4.40
CA ASP A 3 9.61 33.04 -4.75
C ASP A 3 10.44 31.77 -4.97
N ASP A 4 11.76 31.87 -5.20
CA ASP A 4 12.61 30.68 -5.36
C ASP A 4 13.03 30.05 -4.01
N LEU A 5 12.69 30.67 -2.88
CA LEU A 5 13.01 30.16 -1.53
C LEU A 5 11.89 29.31 -0.92
N TYR A 6 10.73 29.20 -1.58
CA TYR A 6 9.59 28.43 -1.10
C TYR A 6 9.05 27.51 -2.19
N ASP A 7 8.74 26.26 -1.83
CA ASP A 7 8.09 25.28 -2.72
C ASP A 7 6.63 25.65 -3.04
N GLU A 8 6.04 24.99 -4.03
CA GLU A 8 4.62 25.10 -4.43
C GLU A 8 3.64 24.77 -3.29
N PHE A 9 4.12 24.07 -2.25
CA PHE A 9 3.37 23.76 -1.02
C PHE A 9 3.60 24.78 0.11
N GLY A 10 4.36 25.85 -0.11
CA GLY A 10 4.65 26.91 0.87
C GLY A 10 5.75 26.56 1.88
N ASN A 11 6.50 25.47 1.66
CA ASN A 11 7.62 25.08 2.51
C ASN A 11 8.90 25.81 2.10
N PHE A 12 9.67 26.31 3.07
CA PHE A 12 10.94 26.99 2.80
C PHE A 12 12.01 25.99 2.35
N ILE A 13 12.54 26.17 1.13
CA ILE A 13 13.60 25.35 0.50
C ILE A 13 14.97 26.06 0.58
N GLY A 14 15.01 27.33 1.02
CA GLY A 14 16.27 28.05 1.20
C GLY A 14 17.23 27.34 2.16
N GLU A 15 18.52 27.32 1.80
CA GLU A 15 19.60 26.80 2.65
C GLU A 15 19.52 27.45 4.03
N ALA A 16 19.46 26.63 5.09
CA ALA A 16 19.31 27.10 6.46
C ALA A 16 20.57 27.87 6.86
N GLU A 17 20.54 29.21 6.77
CA GLU A 17 21.46 30.02 7.56
C GLU A 17 21.20 29.66 9.02
N GLU A 18 22.23 29.19 9.72
CA GLU A 18 22.22 28.90 11.16
C GLU A 18 21.84 30.18 11.93
N SER A 19 20.54 30.42 12.09
CA SER A 19 19.99 31.41 13.01
C SER A 19 19.69 30.69 14.33
N GLU A 20 20.55 30.94 15.31
CA GLU A 20 20.37 30.58 16.71
C GLU A 20 19.09 31.24 17.28
N GLU A 21 17.94 30.58 17.18
CA GLU A 21 16.77 30.86 18.03
C GLU A 21 15.84 29.63 18.04
N GLU A 22 16.22 28.60 18.82
CA GLU A 22 15.37 27.46 19.15
C GLU A 22 14.18 27.91 20.01
N SER A 23 12.99 27.97 19.42
CA SER A 23 11.74 28.16 20.17
C SER A 23 11.36 26.87 20.90
N GLN A 24 11.46 26.91 22.23
CA GLN A 24 11.19 25.84 23.17
C GLN A 24 9.68 25.73 23.43
N HIS A 25 9.01 24.72 22.84
CA HIS A 25 7.63 24.38 23.21
C HIS A 25 7.49 22.88 23.50
N GLY A 26 8.01 22.48 24.67
CA GLY A 26 7.68 21.21 25.31
C GLY A 26 6.45 21.39 26.20
N ASN A 27 5.41 20.59 25.96
CA ASN A 27 4.14 20.62 26.67
C ASN A 27 4.25 19.70 27.92
N ASP A 28 4.32 20.30 29.11
CA ASP A 28 4.55 19.60 30.39
C ASP A 28 3.22 19.20 31.06
N ALA A 29 2.91 17.90 31.07
CA ALA A 29 1.61 17.35 31.46
C ALA A 29 1.65 16.61 32.82
N SER A 30 2.30 17.20 33.84
CA SER A 30 2.46 16.55 35.16
C SER A 30 2.20 17.47 36.37
N ALA A 31 1.23 18.38 36.28
CA ALA A 31 0.99 19.40 37.33
C ALA A 31 -0.37 19.28 38.07
N TYR A 32 -0.97 18.09 38.15
CA TYR A 32 -2.19 17.88 38.96
C TYR A 32 -1.99 16.79 40.01
N VAL A 33 -1.28 17.12 41.08
CA VAL A 33 -1.36 16.40 42.36
C VAL A 33 -1.45 17.45 43.46
N TYR A 34 -2.66 17.68 43.97
CA TYR A 34 -2.88 18.20 45.31
C TYR A 34 -4.35 17.98 45.68
N ASP A 35 -4.61 17.04 46.59
CA ASP A 35 -5.73 17.18 47.50
C ASP A 35 -5.27 16.77 48.90
N ASP A 36 -5.69 17.60 49.84
CA ASP A 36 -5.20 17.80 51.19
C ASP A 36 -6.29 17.37 52.19
N TYR A 37 -5.95 17.26 53.48
CA TYR A 37 -6.83 17.15 54.68
C TYR A 37 -7.21 15.75 55.27
N PRO A 38 -7.43 15.65 56.60
CA PRO A 38 -6.61 14.84 57.53
C PRO A 38 -7.46 14.02 58.56
N GLU A 39 -6.83 13.58 59.66
CA GLU A 39 -7.43 13.05 60.91
C GLU A 39 -8.07 11.65 60.79
N GLU A 40 -7.92 10.69 61.72
CA GLU A 40 -8.00 10.80 63.17
C GLU A 40 -7.47 9.47 63.77
N ALA A 41 -6.61 9.53 64.78
CA ALA A 41 -6.28 8.37 65.62
C ALA A 41 -7.23 8.31 66.82
N PRO A 42 -7.54 7.10 67.33
CA PRO A 42 -7.48 6.93 68.77
C PRO A 42 -6.72 5.66 69.20
N GLU A 43 -5.89 5.84 70.23
CA GLU A 43 -5.13 4.81 70.93
C GLU A 43 -5.97 3.99 71.94
N GLU A 44 -5.33 2.91 72.42
CA GLU A 44 -5.49 2.15 73.68
C GLU A 44 -6.18 0.76 73.60
N PRO A 45 -5.83 -0.23 74.44
CA PRO A 45 -4.49 -0.77 74.69
C PRO A 45 -4.43 -2.33 74.76
N THR A 46 -3.21 -2.86 74.62
CA THR A 46 -2.68 -4.12 75.20
C THR A 46 -3.58 -5.36 75.31
N GLY A 47 -3.41 -6.28 74.35
CA GLY A 47 -3.70 -7.71 74.51
C GLY A 47 -2.51 -8.51 73.99
N GLN A 48 -1.54 -8.80 74.85
CA GLN A 48 -0.36 -9.57 74.52
C GLN A 48 -0.73 -11.07 74.50
N GLU A 49 -1.44 -11.49 73.46
CA GLU A 49 -1.56 -12.92 73.14
C GLU A 49 -0.37 -13.33 72.28
N LEU A 50 0.47 -14.17 72.87
CA LEU A 50 1.58 -14.86 72.22
C LEU A 50 0.99 -15.76 71.13
N MET A 51 0.94 -15.29 69.88
CA MET A 51 0.65 -16.15 68.73
C MET A 51 1.85 -17.07 68.53
N ASP A 52 1.70 -18.35 68.87
CA ASP A 52 2.56 -19.41 68.34
C ASP A 52 2.43 -19.38 66.81
N LEU A 53 3.50 -18.96 66.14
CA LEU A 53 3.65 -19.08 64.70
C LEU A 53 3.77 -20.57 64.39
N ASP A 54 2.66 -21.20 63.99
CA ASP A 54 2.72 -22.46 63.26
C ASP A 54 3.49 -22.19 61.95
N ASP A 55 4.73 -22.69 61.85
CA ASP A 55 5.62 -22.57 60.68
C ASP A 55 5.11 -23.36 59.44
N GLU A 56 3.87 -23.85 59.46
CA GLU A 56 3.19 -24.51 58.34
C GLU A 56 1.80 -23.89 58.07
N GLY A 57 1.74 -22.57 57.93
CA GLY A 57 0.56 -21.88 57.37
C GLY A 57 0.47 -22.02 55.85
N PRO A 58 -0.74 -22.07 55.25
CA PRO A 58 -0.91 -22.21 53.80
C PRO A 58 -0.16 -21.06 53.12
N SER A 59 0.77 -21.40 52.24
CA SER A 59 1.58 -20.44 51.47
C SER A 59 0.73 -19.26 51.03
N ASN A 60 1.11 -18.04 51.42
CA ASN A 60 0.47 -16.78 51.01
C ASN A 60 0.60 -16.58 49.49
N ALA A 61 -0.14 -17.36 48.70
CA ALA A 61 -0.28 -17.21 47.26
C ALA A 61 -1.31 -16.11 47.00
N VAL A 62 -0.98 -14.89 47.40
CA VAL A 62 -1.79 -13.70 47.10
C VAL A 62 -1.58 -13.40 45.62
N VAL A 63 -2.65 -13.51 44.83
CA VAL A 63 -2.64 -13.17 43.41
C VAL A 63 -2.60 -11.66 43.28
N LEU A 64 -1.58 -11.14 42.60
CA LEU A 64 -1.47 -9.71 42.34
C LEU A 64 -2.59 -9.26 41.39
N HIS A 65 -2.99 -7.99 41.47
CA HIS A 65 -4.14 -7.49 40.71
C HIS A 65 -3.95 -7.55 39.19
N GLU A 66 -2.70 -7.55 38.70
CA GLU A 66 -2.33 -7.74 37.29
C GLU A 66 -2.50 -9.20 36.82
N ASP A 67 -2.29 -10.17 37.71
CA ASP A 67 -2.39 -11.61 37.42
C ASP A 67 -3.78 -12.19 37.70
N LYS A 68 -4.75 -11.34 38.05
CA LYS A 68 -6.09 -11.79 38.38
C LYS A 68 -6.82 -12.21 37.11
N GLN A 69 -6.82 -13.52 36.87
CA GLN A 69 -7.60 -14.14 35.80
C GLN A 69 -9.10 -14.10 36.15
N TYR A 70 -9.85 -13.22 35.49
CA TYR A 70 -11.29 -13.08 35.70
C TYR A 70 -12.13 -14.13 34.97
N TYR A 71 -11.59 -14.72 33.91
CA TYR A 71 -12.29 -15.67 33.04
C TYR A 71 -11.49 -16.95 32.83
N PRO A 72 -12.16 -18.13 32.80
CA PRO A 72 -11.52 -19.39 32.44
C PRO A 72 -10.96 -19.36 31.02
N THR A 73 -9.93 -20.18 30.76
CA THR A 73 -9.34 -20.29 29.42
C THR A 73 -10.33 -20.91 28.42
N ALA A 74 -10.21 -20.55 27.14
CA ALA A 74 -11.13 -21.01 26.09
C ALA A 74 -11.19 -22.54 25.97
N GLN A 75 -10.07 -23.23 26.18
CA GLN A 75 -9.98 -24.69 26.17
C GLN A 75 -10.77 -25.34 27.31
N GLN A 76 -10.84 -24.71 28.48
CA GLN A 76 -11.61 -25.23 29.62
C GLN A 76 -13.13 -25.10 29.42
N VAL A 77 -13.57 -24.14 28.60
CA VAL A 77 -14.99 -23.91 28.31
C VAL A 77 -15.49 -24.84 27.20
N TYR A 78 -14.71 -25.06 26.15
CA TYR A 78 -15.15 -25.82 24.96
C TYR A 78 -14.64 -27.28 24.90
N GLY A 79 -13.59 -27.62 25.65
CA GLY A 79 -13.00 -28.97 25.67
C GLY A 79 -11.92 -29.18 24.59
N GLU A 80 -11.20 -30.31 24.67
CA GLU A 80 -10.06 -30.62 23.78
C GLU A 80 -10.46 -30.96 22.34
N ASP A 81 -11.74 -31.29 22.10
CA ASP A 81 -12.25 -31.68 20.77
C ASP A 81 -12.53 -30.46 19.85
N VAL A 82 -12.40 -29.23 20.36
CA VAL A 82 -12.70 -27.99 19.62
C VAL A 82 -11.45 -27.12 19.52
N GLU A 83 -11.05 -26.80 18.29
CA GLU A 83 -9.92 -25.89 18.03
C GLU A 83 -10.34 -24.43 18.25
N THR A 84 -9.87 -23.84 19.34
CA THR A 84 -10.04 -22.42 19.63
C THR A 84 -8.85 -21.63 19.11
N MET A 85 -8.99 -20.97 17.97
CA MET A 85 -7.99 -20.02 17.45
C MET A 85 -8.39 -18.58 17.80
N VAL A 86 -7.43 -17.80 18.30
CA VAL A 86 -7.57 -16.35 18.50
C VAL A 86 -6.79 -15.65 17.39
N GLN A 87 -7.48 -14.87 16.55
CA GLN A 87 -6.88 -14.08 15.48
C GLN A 87 -7.16 -12.60 15.77
N GLU A 88 -6.14 -11.88 16.19
CA GLU A 88 -6.24 -10.45 16.55
C GLU A 88 -6.02 -9.53 15.32
N GLU A 89 -5.26 -10.01 14.33
CA GLU A 89 -4.94 -9.27 13.12
C GLU A 89 -5.40 -10.02 11.86
N ASP A 90 -5.76 -9.25 10.85
CA ASP A 90 -6.19 -9.78 9.56
C ASP A 90 -5.01 -10.40 8.79
N ALA A 91 -5.23 -11.57 8.20
CA ALA A 91 -4.21 -12.28 7.42
C ALA A 91 -3.92 -11.65 6.04
N GLN A 92 -4.81 -10.77 5.55
CA GLN A 92 -4.65 -10.09 4.26
C GLN A 92 -4.79 -8.57 4.44
N PRO A 93 -3.85 -7.77 3.90
CA PRO A 93 -3.97 -6.31 3.95
C PRO A 93 -5.10 -5.81 3.05
N LEU A 94 -5.71 -4.68 3.40
CA LEU A 94 -6.79 -4.03 2.62
C LEU A 94 -6.40 -3.65 1.18
N THR A 95 -5.10 -3.64 0.87
CA THR A 95 -4.59 -3.38 -0.48
C THR A 95 -4.80 -4.56 -1.44
N GLN A 96 -4.90 -5.78 -0.91
CA GLN A 96 -5.12 -6.98 -1.71
C GLN A 96 -6.62 -7.28 -1.78
N PRO A 97 -7.22 -7.32 -3.00
CA PRO A 97 -8.62 -7.69 -3.13
C PRO A 97 -8.82 -9.17 -2.82
N ILE A 98 -9.93 -9.50 -2.15
CA ILE A 98 -10.32 -10.88 -1.80
C ILE A 98 -10.51 -11.73 -3.08
N ILE A 99 -11.00 -11.13 -4.16
CA ILE A 99 -11.08 -11.76 -5.49
C ILE A 99 -10.17 -10.96 -6.42
N ALA A 100 -9.04 -11.56 -6.82
CA ALA A 100 -8.12 -10.95 -7.75
C ALA A 100 -8.80 -10.74 -9.12
N PRO A 101 -8.81 -9.50 -9.65
CA PRO A 101 -9.30 -9.25 -11.00
C PRO A 101 -8.38 -9.90 -12.03
N VAL A 102 -8.92 -10.20 -13.22
CA VAL A 102 -8.13 -10.77 -14.31
C VAL A 102 -7.22 -9.68 -14.91
N GLU A 103 -5.96 -9.64 -14.48
CA GLU A 103 -4.95 -8.74 -15.05
C GLU A 103 -4.47 -9.24 -16.40
N GLN A 104 -4.84 -8.54 -17.48
CA GLN A 104 -4.23 -8.77 -18.80
C GLN A 104 -2.98 -7.88 -18.96
N LYS A 105 -1.81 -8.42 -18.64
CA LYS A 105 -0.53 -7.71 -18.80
C LYS A 105 -0.14 -7.62 -20.28
N LYS A 106 -0.62 -6.58 -20.97
CA LYS A 106 -0.26 -6.27 -22.36
C LYS A 106 0.91 -5.27 -22.38
N PHE A 107 2.13 -5.78 -22.49
CA PHE A 107 3.35 -4.96 -22.55
C PHE A 107 3.64 -4.43 -23.97
N ASN A 108 3.06 -5.05 -24.99
CA ASN A 108 3.17 -4.64 -26.39
C ASN A 108 1.77 -4.41 -26.95
N ILE A 109 1.65 -3.40 -27.81
CA ILE A 109 0.43 -3.17 -28.59
C ILE A 109 0.37 -4.28 -29.63
N GLN A 110 -0.33 -5.35 -29.30
CA GLN A 110 -0.70 -6.41 -30.25
C GLN A 110 -2.13 -6.16 -30.67
N GLU A 111 -2.32 -5.75 -31.92
CA GLU A 111 -3.64 -5.65 -32.51
C GLU A 111 -4.12 -7.06 -32.86
N ALA A 112 -5.12 -7.55 -32.13
CA ALA A 112 -5.68 -8.89 -32.35
C ALA A 112 -6.49 -8.99 -33.65
N ASP A 113 -6.96 -7.85 -34.18
CA ASP A 113 -7.73 -7.77 -35.39
C ASP A 113 -6.99 -6.91 -36.41
N LEU A 114 -6.56 -7.53 -37.52
CA LEU A 114 -5.81 -6.84 -38.56
C LEU A 114 -6.79 -6.00 -39.39
N PRO A 115 -6.52 -4.69 -39.59
CA PRO A 115 -7.38 -3.85 -40.40
C PRO A 115 -7.50 -4.39 -41.84
N PRO A 116 -8.60 -4.06 -42.54
CA PRO A 116 -8.75 -4.39 -43.95
C PRO A 116 -7.63 -3.71 -44.76
N VAL A 117 -7.06 -4.48 -45.70
CA VAL A 117 -6.02 -4.02 -46.62
C VAL A 117 -6.62 -3.81 -48.01
N HIS A 118 -6.06 -2.88 -48.79
CA HIS A 118 -6.51 -2.62 -50.15
C HIS A 118 -6.13 -3.72 -51.16
N PHE A 119 -5.17 -4.58 -50.81
CA PHE A 119 -4.76 -5.73 -51.62
C PHE A 119 -5.33 -7.04 -51.06
N ASP A 120 -5.51 -8.04 -51.90
CA ASP A 120 -5.93 -9.36 -51.44
C ASP A 120 -4.78 -10.09 -50.72
N ARG A 121 -5.05 -10.66 -49.53
CA ARG A 121 -4.06 -11.41 -48.74
C ARG A 121 -3.63 -12.69 -49.45
N SER A 122 -4.49 -13.25 -50.30
CA SER A 122 -4.15 -14.39 -51.16
C SER A 122 -3.04 -14.02 -52.14
N PHE A 123 -3.16 -12.85 -52.78
CA PHE A 123 -2.18 -12.33 -53.73
C PHE A 123 -0.82 -12.07 -53.08
N MET A 124 -0.77 -11.54 -51.85
CA MET A 124 0.49 -11.39 -51.11
C MET A 124 1.16 -12.75 -50.84
N SER A 125 0.38 -13.77 -50.50
CA SER A 125 0.88 -15.12 -50.27
C SER A 125 1.44 -15.73 -51.56
N ASP A 126 0.80 -15.47 -52.71
CA ASP A 126 1.30 -15.92 -54.01
C ASP A 126 2.62 -15.23 -54.40
N LEU A 127 2.78 -13.93 -54.09
CA LEU A 127 4.03 -13.21 -54.31
C LEU A 127 5.20 -13.77 -53.48
N MET A 128 4.93 -14.35 -52.30
CA MET A 128 5.97 -14.98 -51.47
C MET A 128 6.62 -16.20 -52.14
N ASN A 129 5.95 -16.84 -53.12
CA ASN A 129 6.51 -17.96 -53.86
C ASN A 129 7.55 -17.54 -54.92
N TYR A 130 7.62 -16.24 -55.26
CA TYR A 130 8.53 -15.71 -56.28
C TYR A 130 9.63 -14.85 -55.62
N PRO A 131 10.80 -15.43 -55.28
CA PRO A 131 11.85 -14.70 -54.56
C PRO A 131 12.40 -13.49 -55.33
N GLU A 132 12.29 -13.45 -56.66
CA GLU A 132 12.71 -12.30 -57.48
C GLU A 132 11.84 -11.05 -57.27
N GLN A 133 10.60 -11.22 -56.79
CA GLN A 133 9.65 -10.13 -56.56
C GLN A 133 9.70 -9.60 -55.11
N ILE A 134 10.38 -10.32 -54.21
CA ILE A 134 10.52 -9.95 -52.80
C ILE A 134 11.75 -9.07 -52.62
N ARG A 135 11.60 -7.94 -51.92
CA ARG A 135 12.72 -7.05 -51.54
C ARG A 135 12.78 -6.90 -50.03
N ASN A 136 13.89 -7.34 -49.44
CA ASN A 136 14.18 -7.16 -48.02
C ASN A 136 14.86 -5.80 -47.81
N ILE A 137 14.14 -4.84 -47.24
CA ILE A 137 14.60 -3.46 -47.05
C ILE A 137 14.64 -3.15 -45.55
N ALA A 138 15.74 -2.56 -45.09
CA ALA A 138 15.88 -2.08 -43.72
C ALA A 138 16.02 -0.54 -43.71
N PHE A 139 15.22 0.13 -42.89
CA PHE A 139 15.31 1.58 -42.69
C PHE A 139 16.27 1.91 -41.56
N ALA A 140 17.46 2.40 -41.91
CA ALA A 140 18.49 2.86 -40.96
C ALA A 140 18.81 4.34 -41.16
N GLY A 141 19.23 5.02 -40.09
CA GLY A 141 19.50 6.46 -40.11
C GLY A 141 19.56 7.05 -38.71
N HIS A 142 19.88 8.33 -38.58
CA HIS A 142 20.06 9.01 -37.30
C HIS A 142 18.75 9.19 -36.50
N LEU A 143 18.87 9.51 -35.21
CA LEU A 143 17.73 9.66 -34.30
C LEU A 143 16.76 10.74 -34.82
N HIS A 144 15.46 10.47 -34.72
CA HIS A 144 14.38 11.36 -35.17
C HIS A 144 14.40 11.79 -36.67
N HIS A 145 15.11 11.09 -37.56
CA HIS A 145 15.03 11.33 -39.02
C HIS A 145 13.76 10.76 -39.69
N GLY A 146 12.67 10.54 -38.94
CA GLY A 146 11.38 10.15 -39.53
C GLY A 146 11.29 8.72 -40.09
N LYS A 147 12.21 7.81 -39.74
CA LYS A 147 12.16 6.40 -40.21
C LYS A 147 10.84 5.71 -39.89
N THR A 148 10.34 5.90 -38.66
CA THR A 148 9.04 5.36 -38.22
C THR A 148 7.90 6.04 -38.95
N ALA A 149 7.93 7.38 -39.07
CA ALA A 149 6.90 8.13 -39.79
C ALA A 149 6.80 7.74 -41.28
N PHE A 150 7.92 7.39 -41.91
CA PHE A 150 7.92 6.86 -43.28
C PHE A 150 7.25 5.48 -43.35
N MET A 151 7.53 4.60 -42.40
CA MET A 151 6.86 3.30 -42.30
C MET A 151 5.35 3.47 -42.04
N ASP A 152 4.97 4.41 -41.17
CA ASP A 152 3.57 4.73 -40.90
C ASP A 152 2.86 5.18 -42.19
N MET A 153 3.50 6.02 -43.03
CA MET A 153 2.94 6.44 -44.31
C MET A 153 2.66 5.26 -45.26
N LEU A 154 3.55 4.27 -45.33
CA LEU A 154 3.32 3.06 -46.15
C LEU A 154 2.18 2.20 -45.60
N VAL A 155 2.03 2.15 -44.28
CA VAL A 155 0.91 1.44 -43.63
C VAL A 155 -0.41 2.16 -43.91
N LEU A 156 -0.45 3.49 -43.84
CA LEU A 156 -1.62 4.32 -44.17
C LEU A 156 -2.10 4.09 -45.61
N GLU A 157 -1.18 3.95 -46.56
CA GLU A 157 -1.52 3.73 -47.97
C GLU A 157 -2.05 2.31 -48.21
N THR A 158 -1.64 1.32 -47.42
CA THR A 158 -1.94 -0.10 -47.65
C THR A 158 -3.13 -0.62 -46.85
N HIS A 159 -3.42 -0.02 -45.70
CA HIS A 159 -4.49 -0.41 -44.80
C HIS A 159 -5.56 0.68 -44.72
N ASP A 160 -6.82 0.30 -44.85
CA ASP A 160 -7.93 1.22 -44.66
C ASP A 160 -8.16 1.42 -43.16
N ILE A 161 -7.52 2.46 -42.62
CA ILE A 161 -7.65 2.84 -41.21
C ILE A 161 -8.62 4.01 -40.99
N THR A 162 -9.31 4.47 -42.04
CA THR A 162 -10.23 5.61 -41.97
C THR A 162 -11.34 5.37 -40.95
N GLU A 163 -11.95 4.18 -40.97
CA GLU A 163 -12.99 3.77 -40.00
C GLU A 163 -12.49 3.75 -38.55
N ARG A 164 -11.21 3.42 -38.31
CA ARG A 164 -10.62 3.40 -36.97
C ARG A 164 -10.28 4.80 -36.47
N LEU A 165 -9.79 5.67 -37.35
CA LEU A 165 -9.54 7.08 -37.02
C LEU A 165 -10.84 7.81 -36.66
N GLU A 166 -11.93 7.54 -37.38
CA GLU A 166 -13.25 8.09 -37.07
C GLU A 166 -13.79 7.62 -35.72
N LYS A 167 -13.68 6.33 -35.40
CA LYS A 167 -14.08 5.78 -34.09
C LYS A 167 -13.30 6.42 -32.93
N LYS A 168 -11.99 6.58 -33.08
CA LYS A 168 -11.13 7.19 -32.05
C LYS A 168 -11.39 8.67 -31.84
N ASN A 169 -11.78 9.40 -32.89
CA ASN A 169 -12.15 10.81 -32.77
C ASN A 169 -13.50 10.97 -32.06
N ARG A 170 -14.48 10.09 -32.31
CA ARG A 170 -15.77 10.12 -31.59
C ARG A 170 -15.66 9.79 -30.09
N GLU A 171 -14.74 8.91 -29.69
CA GLU A 171 -14.47 8.62 -28.27
C GLU A 171 -13.77 9.76 -27.53
N LYS A 172 -13.13 10.71 -28.23
CA LYS A 172 -12.49 11.87 -27.61
C LYS A 172 -13.41 13.07 -27.43
N GLU A 173 -14.54 13.09 -28.13
CA GLU A 173 -15.52 14.19 -28.09
C GLU A 173 -16.74 13.92 -27.18
N GLY A 174 -16.83 12.73 -26.58
CA GLY A 174 -17.87 12.36 -25.60
C GLY A 174 -17.31 12.14 -24.21
#